data_AF-A0A2E3C930-F1
#
_entry.id   AF-A0A2E3C930-F1
#
_cell.length_a   1.000
_cell.length_b   1.000
_cell.length_c   1.000
_cell.angle_alpha   90.00
_cell.angle_beta   90.00
_cell.angle_gamma   90.00
#
_symmetry.space_group_name_H-M   'P 1'
#
loop_
_entity.id
_entity.type
_entity.pdbx_description
1 polymer ?
#
loop_
_entity_poly.entity_id
_entity_poly.type
_entity_poly.pdbx_seq_one_letter_code
_entity_poly.pdbx_strand_id
1 'polypeptide(L)'
;MPVNNPPFGGAGRRKRNRLSGSSLVNWQRCPRSWMVKRKIGLRGAVRPSMILGILLEDAVVGLLMESPPNDGSLPHGVASFLKYQENQNHDEVETEKIDSLEGIQKWLSSLIPALAENVYSNFLIEWEKTSWKMKGKSAEDIEIETIQKQIGAALEMQISEASKCLESGGGPHLEKFRKNGDPFETVAPRWKSAPGEKSSLGFLEHGEEISWWEAWEISRPWMKDPRISSAQRIHHPEGWASGEMDLVHRWRENATIVDIKSGMGKGKPQPNLEVQVNFYHWLWNQTRSPDEQQVDSLAGWFLLDGHIHEIPILSESEMDSEKLRLMAIRDEMEKVQEQDWSWLSNNGTPEGHPLHCPHCKGLEVCGYSTDPKNRATRQFLPPMEFEIPENVITINNLPSRLSVRGSIDNIWHDMENSYGELVRVATLKAGNTRITIEETEEGVVNPENWIGEIGIINANPGIFRGTPHLFLDSKTKLVNYHDNENWTRLGLIPTRASVSGQVVSMGKNQGISNNGRPWTIRSIHLWDGTGVIEIAAFGSNRSRAFESLNIGDKLIVHHGELGWREGTPQIQINKQTILELIENNS
;
A
#
# COMPACT_ATOMS: atom_id res chain seq x y z
N MET A 1 13.25 -2.74 -6.15
CA MET A 1 12.17 -3.11 -7.08
C MET A 1 11.87 -1.87 -7.91
N PRO A 2 12.28 -1.91 -9.17
CA PRO A 2 11.29 -2.31 -10.15
C PRO A 2 11.80 -3.51 -10.94
N VAL A 3 11.08 -4.63 -10.85
CA VAL A 3 11.20 -5.66 -11.90
C VAL A 3 10.37 -5.24 -13.11
N ASN A 4 9.38 -4.35 -12.96
CA ASN A 4 8.66 -3.74 -14.08
C ASN A 4 8.04 -2.39 -13.69
N ASN A 5 8.01 -1.43 -14.62
CA ASN A 5 7.06 -0.31 -14.54
C ASN A 5 5.63 -0.88 -14.63
N PRO A 6 4.62 -0.30 -13.95
CA PRO A 6 3.24 -0.71 -14.19
C PRO A 6 2.96 -0.59 -15.69
N PRO A 7 2.42 -1.63 -16.35
CA PRO A 7 2.26 -1.67 -17.80
C PRO A 7 1.33 -0.59 -18.36
N PHE A 8 0.54 0.07 -17.50
CA PHE A 8 -0.44 1.07 -17.90
C PHE A 8 -0.18 2.43 -17.25
N GLY A 9 -0.21 3.48 -18.08
CA GLY A 9 -0.39 4.87 -17.65
C GLY A 9 -1.79 5.12 -17.07
N GLY A 10 -1.95 6.24 -16.36
CA GLY A 10 -3.23 6.74 -15.85
C GLY A 10 -3.59 6.39 -14.40
N ALA A 11 -4.72 6.94 -13.94
CA ALA A 11 -5.21 6.87 -12.55
C ALA A 11 -5.39 5.43 -12.02
N GLY A 12 -5.22 4.43 -12.89
CA GLY A 12 -5.03 3.02 -12.58
C GLY A 12 -3.72 2.63 -11.84
N ARG A 13 -2.69 3.48 -11.70
CA ARG A 13 -1.46 3.08 -10.96
C ARG A 13 -1.72 2.82 -9.48
N ARG A 14 -2.76 3.46 -8.92
CA ARG A 14 -3.20 3.33 -7.53
C ARG A 14 -4.64 2.81 -7.45
N LYS A 15 -4.98 1.69 -8.12
CA LYS A 15 -6.23 0.99 -7.76
C LYS A 15 -6.04 0.25 -6.43
N ARG A 16 -6.79 0.60 -5.38
CA ARG A 16 -7.05 -0.24 -4.20
C ARG A 16 -7.66 -1.60 -4.60
N ASN A 17 -8.17 -1.72 -5.82
CA ASN A 17 -8.70 -2.95 -6.41
C ASN A 17 -7.62 -3.85 -7.04
N ARG A 18 -6.38 -3.38 -7.20
CA ARG A 18 -5.29 -4.26 -7.66
C ARG A 18 -5.06 -5.36 -6.63
N LEU A 19 -4.95 -6.60 -7.10
CA LEU A 19 -4.69 -7.71 -6.19
C LEU A 19 -3.27 -7.57 -5.60
N SER A 20 -3.18 -7.73 -4.28
CA SER A 20 -1.93 -7.74 -3.52
C SER A 20 -2.05 -8.76 -2.40
N GLY A 21 -0.94 -9.26 -1.86
CA GLY A 21 -0.96 -10.24 -0.77
C GLY A 21 -1.80 -9.74 0.42
N SER A 22 -1.64 -8.48 0.80
CA SER A 22 -2.44 -7.88 1.87
C SER A 22 -3.93 -7.65 1.51
N SER A 23 -4.28 -7.49 0.23
CA SER A 23 -5.68 -7.43 -0.24
C SER A 23 -6.31 -8.82 -0.23
N LEU A 24 -5.60 -9.82 -0.76
CA LEU A 24 -5.97 -11.23 -0.81
C LEU A 24 -6.26 -11.79 0.58
N VAL A 25 -5.35 -11.54 1.53
CA VAL A 25 -5.51 -11.92 2.95
C VAL A 25 -6.80 -11.37 3.55
N ASN A 26 -7.11 -10.09 3.29
CA ASN A 26 -8.34 -9.50 3.82
C ASN A 26 -9.60 -10.12 3.18
N TRP A 27 -9.56 -10.37 1.87
CA TRP A 27 -10.69 -10.95 1.15
C TRP A 27 -11.02 -12.36 1.61
N GLN A 28 -10.02 -13.25 1.63
CA GLN A 28 -10.21 -14.63 2.07
C GLN A 28 -10.66 -14.70 3.53
N ARG A 29 -10.17 -13.77 4.37
CA ARG A 29 -10.63 -13.66 5.75
C ARG A 29 -12.07 -13.18 5.84
N CYS A 30 -12.49 -12.22 5.04
CA CYS A 30 -13.87 -11.74 4.99
C CYS A 30 -14.02 -10.73 3.85
N PRO A 31 -14.79 -11.05 2.79
CA PRO A 31 -15.08 -10.11 1.70
C PRO A 31 -15.64 -8.77 2.21
N ARG A 32 -16.48 -8.80 3.25
CA ARG A 32 -17.00 -7.58 3.91
C ARG A 32 -15.91 -6.79 4.62
N SER A 33 -14.96 -7.45 5.31
CA SER A 33 -13.82 -6.74 5.90
C SER A 33 -12.90 -6.16 4.82
N TRP A 34 -12.78 -6.82 3.66
CA TRP A 34 -12.10 -6.25 2.51
C TRP A 34 -12.83 -5.01 1.98
N MET A 35 -14.16 -5.08 1.81
CA MET A 35 -14.98 -3.92 1.39
C MET A 35 -14.76 -2.73 2.32
N VAL A 36 -14.87 -2.95 3.63
CA VAL A 36 -14.66 -1.93 4.66
C VAL A 36 -13.27 -1.30 4.59
N LYS A 37 -12.20 -2.12 4.57
CA LYS A 37 -10.82 -1.61 4.68
C LYS A 37 -10.21 -1.15 3.35
N ARG A 38 -10.55 -1.83 2.25
CA ARG A 38 -9.90 -1.67 0.95
C ARG A 38 -10.75 -0.90 -0.04
N LYS A 39 -12.07 -1.10 -0.07
CA LYS A 39 -12.91 -0.34 -1.01
C LYS A 39 -13.32 1.00 -0.41
N ILE A 40 -14.04 0.98 0.72
CA ILE A 40 -14.48 2.20 1.43
C ILE A 40 -13.29 2.94 2.06
N GLY A 41 -12.30 2.21 2.54
CA GLY A 41 -11.10 2.79 3.16
C GLY A 41 -11.29 3.19 4.62
N LEU A 42 -12.23 2.56 5.32
CA LEU A 42 -12.41 2.74 6.76
C LEU A 42 -11.16 2.26 7.50
N ARG A 43 -10.55 3.17 8.24
CA ARG A 43 -9.43 2.88 9.14
C ARG A 43 -9.96 2.42 10.50
N GLY A 44 -9.09 1.82 11.29
CA GLY A 44 -9.36 1.58 12.70
C GLY A 44 -8.45 2.44 13.57
N ALA A 45 -8.78 2.53 14.85
CA ALA A 45 -7.91 3.17 15.83
C ALA A 45 -6.52 2.55 15.81
N VAL A 46 -5.49 3.40 15.80
CA VAL A 46 -4.09 2.99 15.68
C VAL A 46 -3.62 2.40 17.02
N ARG A 47 -2.94 1.26 16.94
CA ARG A 47 -2.22 0.67 18.08
C ARG A 47 -0.74 1.04 17.99
N PRO A 48 -0.03 1.18 19.13
CA PRO A 48 1.41 1.46 19.16
C PRO A 48 2.23 0.57 18.22
N SER A 49 1.97 -0.75 18.24
CA SER A 49 2.68 -1.74 17.44
C SER A 49 2.56 -1.54 15.92
N MET A 50 1.52 -0.84 15.43
CA MET A 50 1.35 -0.56 14.00
C MET A 50 2.33 0.50 13.51
N ILE A 51 2.61 1.52 14.33
CA ILE A 51 3.62 2.53 14.03
C ILE A 51 5.01 1.91 14.17
N LEU A 52 5.23 1.20 15.28
CA LEU A 52 6.51 0.55 15.54
C LEU A 52 6.93 -0.39 14.40
N GLY A 53 6.01 -1.21 13.87
CA GLY A 53 6.34 -2.15 12.81
C GLY A 53 6.99 -1.50 11.58
N ILE A 54 6.51 -0.32 11.16
CA ILE A 54 7.05 0.42 10.01
C ILE A 54 8.44 0.97 10.33
N LEU A 55 8.61 1.61 11.49
CA LEU A 55 9.88 2.20 11.90
C LEU A 55 10.96 1.14 12.14
N LEU A 56 10.56 0.00 12.69
CA LEU A 56 11.42 -1.15 12.93
C LEU A 56 11.92 -1.76 11.61
N GLU A 57 11.04 -1.90 10.61
CA GLU A 57 11.41 -2.39 9.28
C GLU A 57 12.46 -1.48 8.63
N ASP A 58 12.24 -0.16 8.61
CA ASP A 58 13.21 0.80 8.05
C ASP A 58 14.56 0.76 8.80
N ALA A 59 14.56 0.56 10.12
CA ALA A 59 15.79 0.45 10.90
C ALA A 59 16.55 -0.87 10.65
N VAL A 60 15.83 -2.00 10.54
CA VAL A 60 16.42 -3.29 10.15
C VAL A 60 17.03 -3.18 8.76
N VAL A 61 16.29 -2.66 7.79
CA VAL A 61 16.78 -2.36 6.43
C VAL A 61 18.04 -1.51 6.48
N GLY A 62 18.01 -0.42 7.24
CA GLY A 62 19.16 0.48 7.41
C GLY A 62 20.40 -0.20 7.98
N LEU A 63 20.24 -1.08 8.97
CA LEU A 63 21.35 -1.87 9.54
C LEU A 63 21.88 -2.91 8.54
N LEU A 64 20.98 -3.61 7.86
CA LEU A 64 21.33 -4.62 6.86
C LEU A 64 21.88 -4.04 5.55
N MET A 65 21.90 -2.71 5.38
CA MET A 65 22.56 -1.98 4.28
C MET A 65 24.03 -1.63 4.59
N GLU A 66 24.51 -1.88 5.82
CA GLU A 66 25.88 -1.58 6.21
C GLU A 66 26.90 -2.48 5.51
N SER A 67 28.05 -1.90 5.15
CA SER A 67 29.16 -2.60 4.50
C SER A 67 30.42 -2.47 5.36
N PRO A 68 30.96 -3.56 5.92
CA PRO A 68 32.21 -3.51 6.66
C PRO A 68 33.40 -3.09 5.76
N PRO A 69 34.51 -2.59 6.33
CA PRO A 69 35.76 -2.42 5.59
C PRO A 69 36.25 -3.78 5.05
N ASN A 70 36.58 -3.84 3.76
CA ASN A 70 37.02 -5.08 3.11
C ASN A 70 38.46 -5.48 3.48
N ASP A 71 39.25 -4.51 3.95
CA ASP A 71 40.61 -4.71 4.45
C ASP A 71 40.65 -5.13 5.93
N GLY A 72 39.48 -5.30 6.56
CA GLY A 72 39.33 -5.63 7.97
C GLY A 72 39.76 -4.51 8.93
N SER A 73 39.87 -3.27 8.45
CA SER A 73 40.13 -2.10 9.29
C SER A 73 38.94 -1.77 10.21
N LEU A 74 39.12 -0.73 11.04
CA LEU A 74 38.10 -0.26 11.97
C LEU A 74 36.87 0.24 11.19
N PRO A 75 35.66 -0.28 11.47
CA PRO A 75 34.44 0.26 10.91
C PRO A 75 34.03 1.53 11.64
N HIS A 76 33.06 2.26 11.09
CA HIS A 76 32.52 3.46 11.73
C HIS A 76 31.69 3.10 12.99
N GLY A 77 31.68 3.98 14.00
CA GLY A 77 30.91 3.79 15.24
C GLY A 77 29.49 4.38 15.20
N VAL A 78 29.01 4.80 14.02
CA VAL A 78 27.67 5.39 13.85
C VAL A 78 26.98 4.82 12.64
N ALA A 79 25.81 4.19 12.85
CA ALA A 79 24.99 3.66 11.76
C ALA A 79 24.72 4.72 10.68
N SER A 80 25.00 4.36 9.43
CA SER A 80 24.78 5.18 8.24
C SER A 80 23.31 5.58 8.08
N PHE A 81 22.37 4.75 8.55
CA PHE A 81 20.94 5.10 8.59
C PHE A 81 20.64 6.34 9.44
N LEU A 82 21.31 6.50 10.59
CA LEU A 82 21.13 7.69 11.44
C LEU A 82 21.66 8.95 10.75
N LYS A 83 22.80 8.82 10.04
CA LYS A 83 23.37 9.90 9.22
C LYS A 83 22.42 10.30 8.09
N TYR A 84 21.83 9.32 7.41
CA TYR A 84 20.84 9.53 6.36
C TYR A 84 19.58 10.26 6.88
N GLN A 85 19.14 9.94 8.10
CA GLN A 85 18.02 10.62 8.74
C GLN A 85 18.40 11.99 9.34
N GLU A 86 19.64 12.44 9.16
CA GLU A 86 20.19 13.68 9.74
C GLU A 86 20.05 13.74 11.27
N ASN A 87 19.99 12.59 11.94
CA ASN A 87 19.90 12.53 13.39
C ASN A 87 21.31 12.66 13.99
N GLN A 88 21.56 13.74 14.73
CA GLN A 88 22.85 14.05 15.37
C GLN A 88 22.91 13.65 16.85
N ASN A 89 21.81 13.16 17.43
CA ASN A 89 21.73 12.77 18.84
C ASN A 89 22.09 11.30 19.01
N HIS A 90 23.37 10.97 18.82
CA HIS A 90 23.91 9.64 19.07
C HIS A 90 25.38 9.76 19.47
N ASP A 91 25.82 8.88 20.37
CA ASP A 91 27.24 8.75 20.69
C ASP A 91 27.89 7.79 19.67
N GLU A 92 29.11 8.11 19.25
CA GLU A 92 29.91 7.19 18.44
C GLU A 92 30.42 6.06 19.33
N VAL A 93 30.13 4.82 18.95
CA VAL A 93 30.62 3.66 19.69
C VAL A 93 32.06 3.34 19.30
N GLU A 94 32.89 2.94 20.27
CA GLU A 94 34.21 2.39 19.97
C GLU A 94 34.05 1.09 19.17
N THR A 95 34.85 0.94 18.12
CA THR A 95 34.82 -0.22 17.23
C THR A 95 36.13 -0.97 17.25
N GLU A 96 36.07 -2.23 16.84
CA GLU A 96 37.23 -3.11 16.68
C GLU A 96 37.41 -3.48 15.22
N LYS A 97 38.61 -3.97 14.87
CA LYS A 97 38.88 -4.50 13.53
C LYS A 97 37.97 -5.69 13.25
N ILE A 98 37.53 -5.82 12.00
CA ILE A 98 36.66 -6.92 11.58
C ILE A 98 37.48 -7.91 10.76
N ASP A 99 37.48 -9.17 11.17
CA ASP A 99 38.20 -10.25 10.49
C ASP A 99 37.33 -11.50 10.27
N SER A 100 36.03 -11.41 10.58
CA SER A 100 35.11 -12.53 10.60
C SER A 100 33.65 -12.08 10.58
N LEU A 101 32.74 -13.00 10.27
CA LEU A 101 31.29 -12.76 10.40
C LEU A 101 30.89 -12.47 11.86
N GLU A 102 31.59 -13.07 12.84
CA GLU A 102 31.41 -12.74 14.26
C GLU A 102 31.83 -11.29 14.55
N GLY A 103 32.92 -10.81 13.93
CA GLY A 103 33.32 -9.41 13.98
C GLY A 103 32.25 -8.47 13.39
N ILE A 104 31.63 -8.83 12.27
CA ILE A 104 30.50 -8.08 11.70
C ILE A 104 29.33 -8.06 12.70
N GLN A 105 28.97 -9.21 13.27
CA GLN A 105 27.87 -9.30 14.23
C GLN A 105 28.13 -8.41 15.45
N LYS A 106 29.34 -8.43 16.01
CA LYS A 106 29.73 -7.58 17.15
C LYS A 106 29.62 -6.09 16.80
N TRP A 107 30.16 -5.69 15.65
CA TRP A 107 30.08 -4.31 15.18
C TRP A 107 28.64 -3.86 14.94
N LEU A 108 27.85 -4.60 14.16
CA LEU A 108 26.47 -4.20 13.88
C LEU A 108 25.61 -4.21 15.15
N SER A 109 25.88 -5.13 16.09
CA SER A 109 25.21 -5.16 17.39
C SER A 109 25.52 -3.92 18.24
N SER A 110 26.74 -3.37 18.17
CA SER A 110 27.09 -2.15 18.91
C SER A 110 26.36 -0.91 18.39
N LEU A 111 25.86 -0.93 17.14
CA LEU A 111 25.05 0.15 16.56
C LEU A 111 23.56 0.10 16.97
N ILE A 112 23.08 -1.06 17.45
CA ILE A 112 21.64 -1.28 17.74
C ILE A 112 21.07 -0.35 18.80
N PRO A 113 21.74 -0.04 19.93
CA PRO A 113 21.18 0.84 20.95
C PRO A 113 20.77 2.22 20.41
N ALA A 114 21.67 2.90 19.68
CA ALA A 114 21.37 4.20 19.07
C ALA A 114 20.27 4.12 17.99
N LEU A 115 20.23 3.03 17.21
CA LEU A 115 19.15 2.78 16.25
C LEU A 115 17.81 2.61 16.97
N ALA A 116 17.76 1.85 18.06
CA ALA A 116 16.54 1.61 18.82
C ALA A 116 16.02 2.89 19.51
N GLU A 117 16.92 3.72 20.05
CA GLU A 117 16.56 5.03 20.60
C GLU A 117 15.97 5.97 19.54
N ASN A 118 16.55 5.97 18.34
CA ASN A 118 16.02 6.72 17.21
C ASN A 118 14.64 6.20 16.77
N VAL A 119 14.46 4.88 16.67
CA VAL A 119 13.15 4.26 16.37
C VAL A 119 12.12 4.66 17.43
N TYR A 120 12.48 4.58 18.71
CA TYR A 120 11.60 4.92 19.82
C TYR A 120 11.22 6.41 19.82
N SER A 121 12.19 7.29 19.62
CA SER A 121 11.97 8.74 19.53
C SER A 121 11.02 9.10 18.38
N ASN A 122 11.25 8.52 17.20
CA ASN A 122 10.36 8.69 16.05
C ASN A 122 8.98 8.09 16.30
N PHE A 123 8.90 6.95 16.98
CA PHE A 123 7.64 6.34 17.41
C PHE A 123 6.84 7.28 18.31
N LEU A 124 7.45 7.90 19.32
CA LEU A 124 6.79 8.86 20.20
C LEU A 124 6.24 10.05 19.42
N ILE A 125 7.04 10.60 18.49
CA ILE A 125 6.64 11.71 17.63
C ILE A 125 5.43 11.34 16.77
N GLU A 126 5.45 10.18 16.11
CA GLU A 126 4.36 9.73 15.24
C GLU A 126 3.12 9.31 16.05
N TRP A 127 3.30 8.73 17.24
CA TRP A 127 2.21 8.45 18.16
C TRP A 127 1.52 9.75 18.60
N GLU A 128 2.26 10.78 19.00
CA GLU A 128 1.67 12.07 19.38
C GLU A 128 0.90 12.75 18.23
N LYS A 129 1.37 12.61 16.98
CA LYS A 129 0.67 13.12 15.80
C LYS A 129 -0.57 12.30 15.42
N THR A 130 -0.75 11.11 15.97
CA THR A 130 -1.83 10.20 15.60
C THR A 130 -3.17 10.69 16.16
N SER A 131 -4.10 11.02 15.27
CA SER A 131 -5.40 11.60 15.62
C SER A 131 -6.39 10.60 16.23
N TRP A 132 -6.26 9.30 15.90
CA TRP A 132 -7.18 8.26 16.37
C TRP A 132 -6.42 7.09 16.99
N LYS A 133 -6.14 7.22 18.30
CA LYS A 133 -5.45 6.21 19.11
C LYS A 133 -6.44 5.17 19.64
N MET A 134 -6.02 3.90 19.73
CA MET A 134 -6.84 2.85 20.33
C MET A 134 -7.00 3.07 21.84
N LYS A 135 -8.24 3.05 22.32
CA LYS A 135 -8.54 3.16 23.76
C LYS A 135 -7.87 2.01 24.53
N GLY A 136 -7.25 2.35 25.67
CA GLY A 136 -6.54 1.39 26.52
C GLY A 136 -5.17 0.95 25.96
N LYS A 137 -4.64 1.67 24.97
CA LYS A 137 -3.30 1.49 24.44
C LYS A 137 -2.54 2.82 24.45
N SER A 138 -1.24 2.74 24.70
CA SER A 138 -0.44 3.92 25.00
C SER A 138 1.03 3.73 24.57
N ALA A 139 1.82 4.79 24.60
CA ALA A 139 3.22 4.72 24.18
C ALA A 139 4.03 3.79 25.10
N GLU A 140 3.62 3.70 26.36
CA GLU A 140 4.19 2.85 27.40
C GLU A 140 4.01 1.34 27.12
N ASP A 141 3.16 0.96 26.16
CA ASP A 141 3.09 -0.44 25.70
C ASP A 141 4.36 -0.87 24.92
N ILE A 142 5.24 0.08 24.57
CA ILE A 142 6.47 -0.15 23.80
C ILE A 142 7.69 0.20 24.65
N GLU A 143 8.58 -0.78 24.79
CA GLU A 143 9.85 -0.66 25.51
C GLU A 143 11.03 -0.62 24.51
N ILE A 144 12.03 0.20 24.77
CA ILE A 144 13.22 0.35 23.91
C ILE A 144 13.97 -0.99 23.81
N GLU A 145 14.04 -1.73 24.91
CA GLU A 145 14.66 -3.05 25.00
C GLU A 145 13.99 -4.05 24.05
N THR A 146 12.68 -3.94 23.86
CA THR A 146 11.95 -4.76 22.89
C THR A 146 12.39 -4.44 21.45
N ILE A 147 12.59 -3.15 21.14
CA ILE A 147 13.07 -2.71 19.83
C ILE A 147 14.49 -3.21 19.58
N GLN A 148 15.38 -3.07 20.57
CA GLN A 148 16.76 -3.60 20.48
C GLN A 148 16.77 -5.10 20.21
N LYS A 149 15.96 -5.86 20.97
CA LYS A 149 15.81 -7.31 20.77
C LYS A 149 15.33 -7.65 19.37
N GLN A 150 14.35 -6.91 18.84
CA GLN A 150 13.82 -7.15 17.50
C GLN A 150 14.84 -6.87 16.39
N ILE A 151 15.58 -5.77 16.48
CA ILE A 151 16.65 -5.45 15.53
C ILE A 151 17.77 -6.50 15.63
N GLY A 152 18.14 -6.90 16.85
CA GLY A 152 19.13 -7.95 17.11
C GLY A 152 18.73 -9.30 16.51
N ALA A 153 17.49 -9.71 16.66
CA ALA A 153 16.98 -10.94 16.06
C ALA A 153 17.06 -10.92 14.52
N ALA A 154 16.76 -9.79 13.88
CA ALA A 154 16.91 -9.63 12.44
C ALA A 154 18.39 -9.75 12.01
N LEU A 155 19.31 -9.13 12.76
CA LEU A 155 20.75 -9.24 12.52
C LEU A 155 21.23 -10.69 12.65
N GLU A 156 20.82 -11.40 13.70
CA GLU A 156 21.17 -12.82 13.89
C GLU A 156 20.69 -13.69 12.73
N MET A 157 19.46 -13.47 12.26
CA MET A 157 18.91 -14.18 11.10
C MET A 157 19.71 -13.88 9.81
N GLN A 158 20.13 -12.62 9.60
CA GLN A 158 21.01 -12.27 8.47
C GLN A 158 22.41 -12.87 8.60
N ILE A 159 23.02 -12.87 9.78
CA ILE A 159 24.33 -13.48 10.02
C ILE A 159 24.28 -14.99 9.74
N SER A 160 23.18 -15.66 10.06
CA SER A 160 22.97 -17.06 9.66
C SER A 160 22.96 -17.22 8.14
N GLU A 161 22.32 -16.32 7.39
CA GLU A 161 22.34 -16.33 5.92
C GLU A 161 23.74 -16.08 5.35
N ALA A 162 24.50 -15.15 5.91
CA ALA A 162 25.90 -14.91 5.53
C ALA A 162 26.79 -16.13 5.84
N SER A 163 26.55 -16.81 6.95
CA SER A 163 27.29 -18.02 7.34
C SER A 163 27.03 -19.15 6.35
N LYS A 164 25.77 -19.39 5.97
CA LYS A 164 25.41 -20.37 4.93
C LYS A 164 26.06 -20.03 3.58
N CYS A 165 26.14 -18.75 3.23
CA CYS A 165 26.81 -18.28 2.02
C CYS A 165 28.30 -18.60 2.05
N LEU A 166 28.98 -18.30 3.16
CA LEU A 166 30.39 -18.61 3.36
C LEU A 166 30.66 -20.12 3.27
N GLU A 167 29.87 -20.92 3.99
CA GLU A 167 29.96 -22.39 3.99
C GLU A 167 29.71 -23.00 2.59
N SER A 168 28.92 -22.32 1.76
CA SER A 168 28.64 -22.71 0.37
C SER A 168 29.63 -22.14 -0.64
N GLY A 169 30.76 -21.59 -0.19
CA GLY A 169 31.79 -21.03 -1.08
C GLY A 169 31.32 -19.80 -1.87
N GLY A 170 30.36 -19.02 -1.35
CA GLY A 170 29.81 -17.83 -2.00
C GLY A 170 28.64 -18.08 -2.95
N GLY A 171 28.23 -19.34 -3.10
CA GLY A 171 27.15 -19.72 -3.99
C GLY A 171 27.49 -19.56 -5.48
N PRO A 172 26.53 -19.86 -6.37
CA PRO A 172 26.75 -19.94 -7.82
C PRO A 172 27.03 -18.59 -8.50
N HIS A 173 26.94 -17.49 -7.77
CA HIS A 173 27.06 -16.14 -8.31
C HIS A 173 28.34 -15.41 -7.93
N LEU A 174 29.19 -15.99 -7.07
CA LEU A 174 30.43 -15.39 -6.56
C LEU A 174 31.27 -14.74 -7.68
N GLU A 175 31.54 -15.47 -8.75
CA GLU A 175 32.41 -14.97 -9.82
C GLU A 175 31.78 -13.83 -10.64
N LYS A 176 30.43 -13.76 -10.69
CA LYS A 176 29.75 -12.61 -11.29
C LYS A 176 29.88 -11.37 -10.38
N PHE A 177 29.78 -11.58 -9.07
CA PHE A 177 30.02 -10.53 -8.06
C PHE A 177 31.45 -9.98 -8.14
N ARG A 178 32.47 -10.85 -8.17
CA ARG A 178 33.87 -10.45 -8.32
C ARG A 178 34.12 -9.62 -9.58
N LYS A 179 33.52 -10.04 -10.70
CA LYS A 179 33.71 -9.37 -11.98
C LYS A 179 33.02 -8.01 -12.08
N ASN A 180 31.75 -7.93 -11.68
CA ASN A 180 30.88 -6.79 -12.01
C ASN A 180 30.11 -6.19 -10.81
N GLY A 181 30.30 -6.71 -9.60
CA GLY A 181 29.40 -6.46 -8.47
C GLY A 181 28.08 -7.23 -8.60
N ASP A 182 27.04 -6.78 -7.90
CA ASP A 182 25.73 -7.45 -7.87
C ASP A 182 25.24 -7.85 -9.29
N PRO A 183 25.07 -9.16 -9.56
CA PRO A 183 24.78 -9.65 -10.89
C PRO A 183 23.32 -9.41 -11.30
N PHE A 184 22.43 -9.13 -10.33
CA PHE A 184 21.01 -8.97 -10.60
C PHE A 184 20.70 -7.59 -11.19
N GLU A 185 19.60 -7.48 -11.92
CA GLU A 185 19.17 -6.21 -12.51
C GLU A 185 18.86 -5.17 -11.43
N THR A 186 18.01 -5.55 -10.47
CA THR A 186 17.78 -4.74 -9.28
C THR A 186 18.86 -5.03 -8.25
N VAL A 187 19.78 -4.08 -8.04
CA VAL A 187 20.87 -4.20 -7.07
C VAL A 187 20.34 -4.18 -5.63
N ALA A 188 20.90 -5.03 -4.75
CA ALA A 188 20.63 -4.97 -3.31
C ALA A 188 21.14 -3.64 -2.73
N PRO A 189 20.32 -2.89 -1.97
CA PRO A 189 20.72 -1.59 -1.49
C PRO A 189 21.85 -1.70 -0.46
N ARG A 190 22.80 -0.75 -0.51
CA ARG A 190 23.87 -0.57 0.48
C ARG A 190 24.27 0.90 0.59
N TRP A 191 24.81 1.30 1.75
CA TRP A 191 25.15 2.70 2.00
C TRP A 191 26.35 3.21 1.20
N LYS A 192 27.32 2.34 0.90
CA LYS A 192 28.57 2.71 0.20
C LYS A 192 28.41 3.01 -1.29
N SER A 193 27.22 2.89 -1.87
CA SER A 193 26.96 3.19 -3.29
C SER A 193 25.61 3.86 -3.49
N ALA A 194 25.44 4.54 -4.63
CA ALA A 194 24.16 5.11 -5.01
C ALA A 194 23.10 4.01 -5.23
N PRO A 195 21.80 4.32 -5.08
CA PRO A 195 20.75 3.35 -5.39
C PRO A 195 20.87 2.79 -6.81
N GLY A 196 20.87 1.45 -6.93
CA GLY A 196 21.00 0.75 -8.22
C GLY A 196 22.42 0.61 -8.78
N GLU A 197 23.43 1.18 -8.11
CA GLU A 197 24.82 1.14 -8.58
C GLU A 197 25.48 -0.20 -8.27
N LYS A 198 26.02 -0.85 -9.31
CA LYS A 198 26.84 -2.05 -9.20
C LYS A 198 28.29 -1.68 -8.93
N SER A 199 28.95 -2.42 -8.04
CA SER A 199 30.37 -2.22 -7.76
C SER A 199 31.01 -3.51 -7.26
N SER A 200 32.11 -3.90 -7.90
CA SER A 200 32.99 -5.01 -7.51
C SER A 200 34.11 -4.56 -6.56
N LEU A 201 34.12 -3.31 -6.11
CA LEU A 201 35.17 -2.80 -5.23
C LEU A 201 35.17 -3.59 -3.91
N GLY A 202 36.33 -4.19 -3.59
CA GLY A 202 36.57 -4.96 -2.38
C GLY A 202 36.37 -6.47 -2.52
N PHE A 203 35.81 -6.93 -3.64
CA PHE A 203 35.80 -8.36 -3.98
C PHE A 203 37.21 -8.87 -4.33
N LEU A 204 37.44 -10.14 -4.08
CA LEU A 204 38.70 -10.81 -4.39
C LEU A 204 38.81 -11.16 -5.87
N GLU A 205 40.00 -11.56 -6.31
CA GLU A 205 40.24 -11.98 -7.68
C GLU A 205 39.62 -13.35 -7.97
N HIS A 206 39.45 -13.64 -9.25
CA HIS A 206 38.86 -14.89 -9.73
C HIS A 206 39.61 -16.12 -9.16
N GLY A 207 38.86 -17.07 -8.60
CA GLY A 207 39.40 -18.33 -8.09
C GLY A 207 40.05 -18.25 -6.71
N GLU A 208 40.11 -17.08 -6.06
CA GLU A 208 40.50 -16.99 -4.65
C GLU A 208 39.43 -17.61 -3.74
N GLU A 209 39.85 -18.09 -2.56
CA GLU A 209 38.91 -18.57 -1.54
C GLU A 209 37.99 -17.43 -1.09
N ILE A 210 36.71 -17.74 -0.86
CA ILE A 210 35.75 -16.73 -0.43
C ILE A 210 36.14 -16.14 0.93
N SER A 211 36.08 -14.82 1.05
CA SER A 211 36.23 -14.14 2.34
C SER A 211 34.91 -13.99 3.10
N TRP A 212 35.00 -13.80 4.42
CA TRP A 212 33.86 -13.40 5.26
C TRP A 212 33.18 -12.12 4.76
N TRP A 213 33.95 -11.19 4.17
CA TRP A 213 33.45 -9.93 3.63
C TRP A 213 32.60 -10.17 2.38
N GLU A 214 33.10 -10.99 1.45
CA GLU A 214 32.35 -11.39 0.25
C GLU A 214 31.06 -12.13 0.63
N ALA A 215 31.10 -13.02 1.63
CA ALA A 215 29.91 -13.72 2.10
C ALA A 215 28.82 -12.76 2.63
N TRP A 216 29.19 -11.71 3.37
CA TRP A 216 28.26 -10.68 3.81
C TRP A 216 27.66 -9.88 2.65
N GLU A 217 28.50 -9.38 1.73
CA GLU A 217 28.03 -8.58 0.59
C GLU A 217 27.17 -9.41 -0.38
N ILE A 218 27.51 -10.68 -0.62
CA ILE A 218 26.77 -11.58 -1.51
C ILE A 218 25.43 -12.00 -0.89
N SER A 219 25.42 -12.34 0.41
CA SER A 219 24.21 -12.80 1.11
C SER A 219 23.19 -11.69 1.42
N ARG A 220 23.61 -10.41 1.30
CA ARG A 220 22.75 -9.25 1.48
C ARG A 220 21.47 -9.40 0.66
N PRO A 221 20.28 -9.40 1.28
CA PRO A 221 19.05 -9.53 0.53
C PRO A 221 18.78 -8.26 -0.27
N TRP A 222 18.05 -8.41 -1.37
CA TRP A 222 17.34 -7.28 -1.90
C TRP A 222 16.23 -6.87 -0.92
N MET A 223 16.12 -5.57 -0.66
CA MET A 223 15.13 -4.96 0.24
C MET A 223 14.73 -3.58 -0.30
N LYS A 224 13.71 -2.95 0.30
CA LYS A 224 13.33 -1.57 -0.01
C LYS A 224 14.48 -0.60 0.32
N ASP A 225 14.93 0.20 -0.64
CA ASP A 225 15.92 1.26 -0.37
C ASP A 225 15.22 2.49 0.22
N PRO A 226 15.51 2.92 1.47
CA PRO A 226 14.85 4.07 2.09
C PRO A 226 15.16 5.39 1.38
N ARG A 227 16.23 5.46 0.57
CA ARG A 227 16.61 6.64 -0.22
C ARG A 227 15.69 6.85 -1.43
N ILE A 228 14.91 5.84 -1.82
CA ILE A 228 13.95 5.92 -2.93
C ILE A 228 12.56 6.21 -2.39
N SER A 229 12.05 7.41 -2.66
CA SER A 229 10.74 7.88 -2.17
C SER A 229 9.53 7.31 -2.92
N SER A 230 9.73 6.79 -4.13
CA SER A 230 8.69 6.12 -4.90
C SER A 230 8.43 4.70 -4.37
N ALA A 231 7.21 4.21 -4.53
CA ALA A 231 6.87 2.84 -4.17
C ALA A 231 7.72 1.82 -4.95
N GLN A 232 8.32 0.86 -4.23
CA GLN A 232 9.18 -0.17 -4.80
C GLN A 232 8.40 -1.48 -4.86
N ARG A 233 7.83 -1.83 -6.02
CA ARG A 233 6.93 -2.98 -6.17
C ARG A 233 7.25 -3.83 -7.40
N ILE A 234 6.87 -5.10 -7.34
CA ILE A 234 6.73 -5.96 -8.53
C ILE A 234 5.29 -5.83 -9.04
N HIS A 235 5.15 -5.77 -10.36
CA HIS A 235 3.87 -5.70 -11.05
C HIS A 235 3.72 -6.88 -12.00
N HIS A 236 2.56 -7.53 -11.98
CA HIS A 236 2.20 -8.52 -12.99
C HIS A 236 2.28 -7.88 -14.39
N PRO A 237 2.70 -8.59 -15.45
CA PRO A 237 2.87 -8.01 -16.79
C PRO A 237 1.60 -7.37 -17.37
N GLU A 238 0.43 -7.86 -16.96
CA GLU A 238 -0.89 -7.29 -17.30
C GLU A 238 -1.43 -6.30 -16.24
N GLY A 239 -0.63 -5.90 -15.25
CA GLY A 239 -0.95 -4.79 -14.34
C GLY A 239 -2.05 -5.02 -13.29
N TRP A 240 -2.70 -6.19 -13.27
CA TRP A 240 -3.82 -6.49 -12.36
C TRP A 240 -3.41 -6.97 -10.95
N ALA A 241 -2.13 -7.29 -10.75
CA ALA A 241 -1.56 -7.65 -9.45
C ALA A 241 -0.23 -6.92 -9.17
N SER A 242 0.05 -6.64 -7.89
CA SER A 242 1.34 -6.09 -7.45
C SER A 242 1.67 -6.48 -6.02
N GLY A 243 2.96 -6.55 -5.71
CA GLY A 243 3.47 -6.92 -4.40
C GLY A 243 4.64 -6.05 -3.96
N GLU A 244 4.71 -5.83 -2.65
CA GLU A 244 5.86 -5.27 -1.95
C GLU A 244 6.42 -6.40 -1.07
N MET A 245 7.67 -6.81 -1.33
CA MET A 245 8.36 -7.88 -0.61
C MET A 245 9.36 -7.23 0.33
N ASP A 246 9.49 -7.75 1.55
CA ASP A 246 10.34 -7.15 2.58
C ASP A 246 11.81 -7.48 2.31
N LEU A 247 12.13 -8.77 2.17
CA LEU A 247 13.47 -9.26 1.86
C LEU A 247 13.42 -10.36 0.78
N VAL A 248 14.42 -10.33 -0.12
CA VAL A 248 14.65 -11.43 -1.09
C VAL A 248 16.13 -11.77 -1.10
N HIS A 249 16.49 -12.93 -0.57
CA HIS A 249 17.86 -13.47 -0.69
C HIS A 249 18.03 -14.11 -2.06
N ARG A 250 19.12 -13.75 -2.75
CA ARG A 250 19.36 -14.18 -4.15
C ARG A 250 20.73 -14.82 -4.34
N TRP A 251 21.46 -15.07 -3.27
CA TRP A 251 22.85 -15.54 -3.36
C TRP A 251 22.97 -17.01 -3.78
N ARG A 252 21.91 -17.81 -3.57
CA ARG A 252 21.80 -19.22 -3.99
C ARG A 252 21.41 -19.32 -5.46
N GLU A 253 21.31 -20.56 -5.96
CA GLU A 253 20.80 -20.81 -7.32
C GLU A 253 19.38 -20.26 -7.50
N ASN A 254 18.51 -20.51 -6.51
CA ASN A 254 17.16 -19.96 -6.44
C ASN A 254 17.02 -18.97 -5.28
N ALA A 255 16.09 -18.03 -5.42
CA ALA A 255 15.82 -17.01 -4.43
C ALA A 255 15.01 -17.55 -3.24
N THR A 256 15.15 -16.87 -2.10
CA THR A 256 14.32 -17.05 -0.92
C THR A 256 13.55 -15.76 -0.64
N ILE A 257 12.22 -15.83 -0.61
CA ILE A 257 11.37 -14.69 -0.28
C ILE A 257 11.04 -14.72 1.21
N VAL A 258 11.26 -13.60 1.90
CA VAL A 258 11.01 -13.46 3.33
C VAL A 258 10.15 -12.24 3.60
N ASP A 259 9.12 -12.44 4.43
CA ASP A 259 8.29 -11.37 4.98
C ASP A 259 8.61 -11.19 6.48
N ILE A 260 8.85 -9.94 6.89
CA ILE A 260 9.25 -9.58 8.25
C ILE A 260 8.00 -9.29 9.09
N LYS A 261 7.90 -9.95 10.24
CA LYS A 261 6.86 -9.71 11.23
C LYS A 261 7.49 -9.21 12.53
N SER A 262 7.06 -8.04 12.98
CA SER A 262 7.49 -7.50 14.29
C SER A 262 6.98 -8.32 15.49
N GLY A 263 5.99 -9.20 15.31
CA GLY A 263 5.40 -10.00 16.39
C GLY A 263 6.15 -11.29 16.74
N MET A 264 5.52 -12.13 17.57
CA MET A 264 5.97 -13.49 17.87
C MET A 264 5.51 -14.48 16.82
N GLY A 265 6.37 -15.44 16.48
CA GLY A 265 6.04 -16.53 15.57
C GLY A 265 5.60 -17.81 16.27
N LYS A 266 6.24 -18.18 17.38
CA LYS A 266 6.03 -19.46 18.06
C LYS A 266 4.61 -19.59 18.64
N GLY A 267 4.05 -20.80 18.51
CA GLY A 267 2.82 -21.20 19.20
C GLY A 267 1.51 -20.73 18.57
N LYS A 268 1.52 -20.15 17.37
CA LYS A 268 0.29 -19.76 16.65
C LYS A 268 0.39 -20.07 15.16
N PRO A 269 -0.66 -20.64 14.54
CA PRO A 269 -0.75 -20.75 13.09
C PRO A 269 -0.63 -19.39 12.41
N GLN A 270 0.04 -19.34 11.25
CA GLN A 270 0.28 -18.11 10.49
C GLN A 270 -0.40 -18.12 9.09
N PRO A 271 -1.69 -18.48 8.96
CA PRO A 271 -2.31 -18.70 7.65
C PRO A 271 -2.34 -17.42 6.79
N ASN A 272 -2.37 -16.24 7.41
CA ASN A 272 -2.34 -14.99 6.66
C ASN A 272 -0.95 -14.70 6.06
N LEU A 273 0.11 -15.08 6.77
CA LEU A 273 1.47 -14.98 6.26
C LEU A 273 1.65 -15.95 5.09
N GLU A 274 1.22 -17.20 5.24
CA GLU A 274 1.28 -18.21 4.17
C GLU A 274 0.57 -17.74 2.89
N VAL A 275 -0.66 -17.23 3.01
CA VAL A 275 -1.40 -16.65 1.86
C VAL A 275 -0.65 -15.46 1.24
N GLN A 276 -0.05 -14.60 2.07
CA GLN A 276 0.67 -13.42 1.60
C GLN A 276 1.95 -13.80 0.85
N VAL A 277 2.75 -14.69 1.41
CA VAL A 277 4.05 -15.09 0.84
C VAL A 277 3.85 -16.01 -0.38
N ASN A 278 2.84 -16.88 -0.40
CA ASN A 278 2.48 -17.64 -1.61
C ASN A 278 2.04 -16.72 -2.76
N PHE A 279 1.32 -15.63 -2.47
CA PHE A 279 1.02 -14.63 -3.50
C PHE A 279 2.30 -13.98 -4.04
N TYR A 280 3.30 -13.71 -3.19
CA TYR A 280 4.58 -13.16 -3.62
C TYR A 280 5.41 -14.15 -4.43
N HIS A 281 5.41 -15.44 -4.06
CA HIS A 281 5.99 -16.51 -4.86
C HIS A 281 5.35 -16.57 -6.25
N TRP A 282 4.01 -16.59 -6.31
CA TRP A 282 3.29 -16.56 -7.57
C TRP A 282 3.66 -15.35 -8.43
N LEU A 283 3.65 -14.16 -7.83
CA LEU A 283 3.95 -12.93 -8.55
C LEU A 283 5.40 -12.88 -9.04
N TRP A 284 6.35 -13.43 -8.26
CA TRP A 284 7.74 -13.55 -8.68
C TRP A 284 7.85 -14.34 -9.99
N ASN A 285 7.25 -15.54 -10.04
CA ASN A 285 7.30 -16.41 -11.20
C ASN A 285 6.57 -15.81 -12.42
N GLN A 286 5.46 -15.08 -12.23
CA GLN A 286 4.76 -14.43 -13.35
C GLN A 286 5.50 -13.24 -13.95
N THR A 287 6.55 -12.75 -13.30
CA THR A 287 7.27 -11.54 -13.73
C THR A 287 8.66 -11.82 -14.27
N ARG A 288 9.01 -13.10 -14.43
CA ARG A 288 10.32 -13.54 -14.86
C ARG A 288 10.24 -14.56 -15.97
N SER A 289 11.25 -14.58 -16.83
CA SER A 289 11.38 -15.65 -17.81
C SER A 289 11.92 -16.94 -17.16
N PRO A 290 11.74 -18.11 -17.79
CA PRO A 290 12.21 -19.38 -17.23
C PRO A 290 13.73 -19.48 -17.01
N ASP A 291 14.52 -18.65 -17.71
CA ASP A 291 15.97 -18.56 -17.59
C ASP A 291 16.46 -17.59 -16.48
N GLU A 292 15.55 -16.84 -15.88
CA GLU A 292 15.84 -16.02 -14.69
C GLU A 292 15.74 -16.84 -13.39
N GLN A 293 16.27 -16.28 -12.31
CA GLN A 293 16.30 -16.91 -10.99
C GLN A 293 14.87 -17.21 -10.47
N GLN A 294 14.60 -18.50 -10.21
CA GLN A 294 13.35 -18.98 -9.63
C GLN A 294 13.38 -18.88 -8.10
N VAL A 295 12.29 -19.30 -7.42
CA VAL A 295 12.19 -19.32 -5.95
C VAL A 295 11.97 -20.73 -5.47
N ASP A 296 12.71 -21.17 -4.45
CA ASP A 296 12.59 -22.51 -3.86
C ASP A 296 12.48 -22.50 -2.32
N SER A 297 12.44 -21.32 -1.71
CA SER A 297 12.22 -21.18 -0.27
C SER A 297 11.41 -19.93 0.06
N LEU A 298 10.49 -20.08 1.02
CA LEU A 298 9.60 -19.04 1.52
C LEU A 298 9.67 -19.04 3.04
N ALA A 299 9.75 -17.85 3.66
CA ALA A 299 9.76 -17.75 5.12
C ALA A 299 9.08 -16.50 5.67
N GLY A 300 8.69 -16.56 6.94
CA GLY A 300 8.43 -15.38 7.76
C GLY A 300 9.46 -15.23 8.88
N TRP A 301 10.04 -14.05 9.01
CA TRP A 301 10.95 -13.73 10.11
C TRP A 301 10.19 -13.01 11.23
N PHE A 302 10.10 -13.66 12.40
CA PHE A 302 9.43 -13.09 13.57
C PHE A 302 10.45 -12.49 14.53
N LEU A 303 10.47 -11.17 14.58
CA LEU A 303 11.54 -10.43 15.25
C LEU A 303 11.43 -10.48 16.78
N LEU A 304 10.24 -10.70 17.34
CA LEU A 304 10.07 -10.65 18.80
C LEU A 304 10.66 -11.89 19.51
N ASP A 305 10.69 -13.04 18.82
CA ASP A 305 11.15 -14.32 19.36
C ASP A 305 12.19 -15.03 18.49
N GLY A 306 12.70 -14.36 17.45
CA GLY A 306 13.73 -14.88 16.54
C GLY A 306 13.28 -16.14 15.79
N HIS A 307 11.98 -16.30 15.55
CA HIS A 307 11.43 -17.50 14.92
C HIS A 307 11.39 -17.33 13.40
N ILE A 308 11.91 -18.33 12.69
CA ILE A 308 11.74 -18.49 11.24
C ILE A 308 10.60 -19.46 11.01
N HIS A 309 9.51 -18.98 10.39
CA HIS A 309 8.39 -19.82 9.95
C HIS A 309 8.59 -20.19 8.49
N GLU A 310 9.03 -21.42 8.23
CA GLU A 310 9.21 -21.95 6.87
C GLU A 310 7.85 -22.25 6.23
N ILE A 311 7.69 -21.88 4.96
CA ILE A 311 6.45 -22.02 4.20
C ILE A 311 6.73 -22.93 2.99
N PRO A 312 5.91 -23.96 2.76
CA PRO A 312 6.06 -24.83 1.60
C PRO A 312 5.93 -24.05 0.28
N ILE A 313 6.80 -24.38 -0.68
CA ILE A 313 6.74 -23.88 -2.06
C ILE A 313 5.58 -24.54 -2.80
N LEU A 314 4.94 -23.77 -3.68
CA LEU A 314 3.96 -24.27 -4.64
C LEU A 314 4.69 -24.95 -5.82
N SER A 315 4.33 -26.20 -6.13
CA SER A 315 4.73 -26.88 -7.36
C SER A 315 4.17 -26.18 -8.60
N GLU A 316 4.69 -26.51 -9.79
CA GLU A 316 4.23 -25.90 -11.06
C GLU A 316 2.72 -26.07 -11.30
N SER A 317 2.15 -27.24 -11.00
CA SER A 317 0.71 -27.49 -11.13
C SER A 317 -0.12 -26.72 -10.09
N GLU A 318 0.42 -26.54 -8.88
CA GLU A 318 -0.20 -25.70 -7.85
C GLU A 318 -0.12 -24.22 -8.23
N MET A 319 0.95 -23.79 -8.89
CA MET A 319 1.12 -22.42 -9.39
C MET A 319 0.12 -22.06 -10.49
N ASP A 320 -0.15 -22.97 -11.42
CA ASP A 320 -1.21 -22.80 -12.42
C ASP A 320 -2.60 -22.74 -11.79
N SER A 321 -2.85 -23.63 -10.83
CA SER A 321 -4.09 -23.63 -10.06
C SER A 321 -4.26 -22.33 -9.26
N GLU A 322 -3.17 -21.83 -8.68
CA GLU A 322 -3.12 -20.57 -7.93
C GLU A 322 -3.39 -19.38 -8.85
N LYS A 323 -2.84 -19.36 -10.07
CA LYS A 323 -3.14 -18.32 -11.07
C LYS A 323 -4.64 -18.24 -11.35
N LEU A 324 -5.28 -19.37 -11.65
CA LEU A 324 -6.72 -19.44 -11.91
C LEU A 324 -7.54 -18.98 -10.70
N ARG A 325 -7.13 -19.41 -9.50
CA ARG A 325 -7.78 -19.01 -8.24
C ARG A 325 -7.68 -17.52 -7.98
N LEU A 326 -6.50 -16.92 -8.18
CA LEU A 326 -6.26 -15.48 -8.00
C LEU A 326 -7.04 -14.64 -9.02
N MET A 327 -7.13 -15.09 -10.28
CA MET A 327 -7.98 -14.46 -11.29
C MET A 327 -9.45 -14.51 -10.90
N ALA A 328 -9.96 -15.66 -10.45
CA ALA A 328 -11.34 -15.78 -9.98
C ALA A 328 -11.62 -14.85 -8.79
N ILE A 329 -10.70 -14.74 -7.83
CA ILE A 329 -10.84 -13.81 -6.70
C ILE A 329 -10.87 -12.35 -7.18
N ARG A 330 -9.98 -11.96 -8.10
CA ARG A 330 -9.98 -10.63 -8.70
C ARG A 330 -11.33 -10.34 -9.36
N ASP A 331 -11.85 -11.27 -10.16
CA ASP A 331 -13.11 -11.09 -10.87
C ASP A 331 -14.30 -10.97 -9.89
N GLU A 332 -14.28 -11.72 -8.78
CA GLU A 332 -15.27 -11.55 -7.69
C GLU A 332 -15.16 -10.19 -6.98
N MET A 333 -13.95 -9.68 -6.74
CA MET A 333 -13.75 -8.33 -6.20
C MET A 333 -14.29 -7.24 -7.14
N GLU A 334 -14.16 -7.44 -8.46
CA GLU A 334 -14.62 -6.50 -9.48
C GLU A 334 -16.16 -6.47 -9.58
N LYS A 335 -16.84 -7.59 -9.32
CA LYS A 335 -18.31 -7.67 -9.25
C LYS A 335 -18.94 -6.83 -8.14
N VAL A 336 -18.18 -6.43 -7.12
CA VAL A 336 -18.68 -5.57 -6.05
C VAL A 336 -19.07 -4.21 -6.61
N GLN A 337 -20.38 -3.96 -6.69
CA GLN A 337 -20.94 -2.72 -7.23
C GLN A 337 -20.62 -1.52 -6.35
N GLU A 338 -20.57 -0.34 -6.97
CA GLU A 338 -20.35 0.94 -6.30
C GLU A 338 -21.68 1.43 -5.73
N GLN A 339 -21.65 2.06 -4.55
CA GLN A 339 -22.86 2.50 -3.83
C GLN A 339 -23.87 1.37 -3.52
N ASP A 340 -23.47 0.10 -3.62
CA ASP A 340 -24.26 -1.03 -3.11
C ASP A 340 -24.03 -1.19 -1.60
N TRP A 341 -25.06 -0.86 -0.84
CA TRP A 341 -25.10 -0.96 0.62
C TRP A 341 -26.01 -2.10 1.11
N SER A 342 -26.57 -2.90 0.22
CA SER A 342 -27.48 -4.00 0.56
C SER A 342 -26.81 -5.05 1.46
N TRP A 343 -25.50 -5.19 1.37
CA TRP A 343 -24.69 -6.05 2.24
C TRP A 343 -24.71 -5.61 3.71
N LEU A 344 -25.15 -4.40 4.06
CA LEU A 344 -25.34 -3.99 5.47
C LEU A 344 -26.60 -4.57 6.13
N SER A 345 -27.33 -5.46 5.44
CA SER A 345 -28.53 -6.12 5.98
C SER A 345 -28.27 -6.89 7.28
N ASN A 346 -29.17 -6.72 8.26
CA ASN A 346 -29.17 -7.48 9.52
C ASN A 346 -29.40 -8.99 9.32
N ASN A 347 -29.98 -9.39 8.19
CA ASN A 347 -30.15 -10.79 7.82
C ASN A 347 -28.90 -11.40 7.17
N GLY A 348 -27.84 -10.60 6.97
CA GLY A 348 -26.63 -10.99 6.27
C GLY A 348 -26.74 -10.77 4.76
N THR A 349 -25.66 -11.12 4.07
CA THR A 349 -25.56 -10.99 2.62
C THR A 349 -25.95 -12.32 1.96
N PRO A 350 -26.79 -12.37 0.91
CA PRO A 350 -27.14 -13.61 0.20
C PRO A 350 -25.92 -14.36 -0.38
N GLU A 351 -26.02 -15.69 -0.55
CA GLU A 351 -24.91 -16.55 -1.04
C GLU A 351 -24.38 -16.16 -2.44
N GLY A 352 -25.22 -15.58 -3.31
CA GLY A 352 -24.82 -15.13 -4.65
C GLY A 352 -24.19 -13.73 -4.71
N HIS A 353 -24.09 -13.02 -3.59
CA HIS A 353 -23.54 -11.67 -3.56
C HIS A 353 -22.00 -11.73 -3.35
N PRO A 354 -21.18 -10.92 -4.04
CA PRO A 354 -19.71 -11.02 -3.96
C PRO A 354 -19.15 -10.75 -2.54
N LEU A 355 -19.87 -9.97 -1.73
CA LEU A 355 -19.58 -9.73 -0.32
C LEU A 355 -20.24 -10.74 0.66
N HIS A 356 -20.64 -11.92 0.19
CA HIS A 356 -21.18 -12.96 1.06
C HIS A 356 -20.19 -13.33 2.17
N CYS A 357 -20.69 -13.47 3.40
CA CYS A 357 -19.92 -13.98 4.51
C CYS A 357 -20.84 -14.74 5.47
N PRO A 358 -20.58 -16.02 5.78
CA PRO A 358 -21.43 -16.80 6.66
C PRO A 358 -21.26 -16.44 8.15
N HIS A 359 -20.27 -15.62 8.50
CA HIS A 359 -19.91 -15.34 9.89
C HIS A 359 -20.38 -13.98 10.41
N CYS A 360 -20.47 -12.96 9.55
CA CYS A 360 -20.79 -11.60 9.99
C CYS A 360 -21.87 -10.98 9.10
N LYS A 361 -22.70 -10.13 9.71
CA LYS A 361 -23.88 -9.51 9.11
C LYS A 361 -24.07 -8.10 9.64
N GLY A 362 -25.03 -7.36 9.09
CA GLY A 362 -25.37 -6.03 9.61
C GLY A 362 -24.18 -5.07 9.60
N LEU A 363 -23.92 -4.47 10.75
CA LEU A 363 -22.84 -3.51 11.00
C LEU A 363 -21.55 -4.15 11.54
N GLU A 364 -21.42 -5.47 11.40
CA GLU A 364 -20.25 -6.23 11.83
C GLU A 364 -19.42 -6.74 10.65
N VAL A 365 -18.13 -6.91 10.92
CA VAL A 365 -17.18 -7.62 10.05
C VAL A 365 -16.33 -8.60 10.87
N CYS A 366 -15.81 -9.63 10.21
CA CYS A 366 -14.86 -10.53 10.86
C CYS A 366 -13.55 -9.80 11.21
N GLY A 367 -13.08 -9.98 12.43
CA GLY A 367 -11.76 -9.60 12.90
C GLY A 367 -10.69 -10.63 12.53
N TYR A 368 -9.48 -10.43 13.06
CA TYR A 368 -8.42 -11.43 12.98
C TYR A 368 -8.72 -12.58 13.95
N SER A 369 -8.62 -13.81 13.47
CA SER A 369 -8.59 -15.03 14.29
C SER A 369 -7.59 -16.00 13.69
N THR A 370 -6.87 -16.72 14.55
CA THR A 370 -6.03 -17.85 14.14
C THR A 370 -6.86 -19.10 13.86
N ASP A 371 -8.13 -19.13 14.28
CA ASP A 371 -9.09 -20.18 13.95
C ASP A 371 -10.07 -19.69 12.86
N PRO A 372 -10.01 -20.23 11.63
CA PRO A 372 -10.92 -19.86 10.55
C PRO A 372 -12.39 -20.13 10.85
N LYS A 373 -12.71 -21.08 11.74
CA LYS A 373 -14.08 -21.48 12.11
C LYS A 373 -14.67 -20.58 13.21
N ASN A 374 -13.82 -20.00 14.06
CA ASN A 374 -14.22 -19.09 15.13
C ASN A 374 -13.64 -17.69 14.90
N ARG A 375 -14.27 -16.94 13.98
CA ARG A 375 -13.88 -15.56 13.67
C ARG A 375 -14.58 -14.61 14.63
N ALA A 376 -13.81 -13.93 15.49
CA ALA A 376 -14.34 -12.85 16.31
C ALA A 376 -14.98 -11.78 15.42
N THR A 377 -16.27 -11.50 15.59
CA THR A 377 -16.91 -10.37 14.92
C THR A 377 -16.54 -9.09 15.65
N ARG A 378 -16.47 -7.99 14.90
CA ARG A 378 -16.34 -6.66 15.47
C ARG A 378 -17.31 -5.73 14.77
N GLN A 379 -17.92 -4.86 15.56
CA GLN A 379 -18.67 -3.73 15.03
C GLN A 379 -17.71 -2.78 14.32
N PHE A 380 -18.08 -2.34 13.11
CA PHE A 380 -17.29 -1.37 12.34
C PHE A 380 -18.06 -0.08 12.04
N LEU A 381 -19.39 -0.12 12.16
CA LEU A 381 -20.27 1.06 12.12
C LEU A 381 -21.15 1.06 13.38
N PRO A 382 -21.39 2.23 13.99
CA PRO A 382 -22.32 2.35 15.10
C PRO A 382 -23.77 2.22 14.59
N PRO A 383 -24.72 1.84 15.47
CA PRO A 383 -26.14 2.02 15.16
C PRO A 383 -26.43 3.51 14.91
N MET A 384 -27.47 3.79 14.13
CA MET A 384 -27.90 5.17 13.89
C MET A 384 -28.59 5.74 15.12
N GLU A 385 -28.05 6.83 15.65
CA GLU A 385 -28.52 7.53 16.85
C GLU A 385 -28.88 9.00 16.58
N PHE A 386 -29.14 9.35 15.32
CA PHE A 386 -29.58 10.69 14.92
C PHE A 386 -30.35 10.64 13.60
N GLU A 387 -31.17 11.66 13.37
CA GLU A 387 -31.94 11.81 12.14
C GLU A 387 -31.16 12.62 11.11
N ILE A 388 -31.25 12.21 9.84
CA ILE A 388 -30.68 12.94 8.73
C ILE A 388 -31.61 14.10 8.36
N PRO A 389 -31.13 15.35 8.33
CA PRO A 389 -31.95 16.49 7.93
C PRO A 389 -32.54 16.32 6.52
N GLU A 390 -33.78 16.74 6.31
CA GLU A 390 -34.47 16.59 5.01
C GLU A 390 -33.84 17.42 3.88
N ASN A 391 -33.06 18.45 4.21
CA ASN A 391 -32.43 19.36 3.25
C ASN A 391 -31.08 18.86 2.71
N VAL A 392 -30.66 17.65 3.04
CA VAL A 392 -29.42 17.05 2.55
C VAL A 392 -29.68 15.72 1.84
N ILE A 393 -28.74 15.32 0.99
CA ILE A 393 -28.82 14.07 0.24
C ILE A 393 -28.29 12.93 1.12
N THR A 394 -29.00 11.80 1.16
CA THR A 394 -28.49 10.57 1.79
C THR A 394 -27.31 10.02 1.00
N ILE A 395 -26.32 9.44 1.69
CA ILE A 395 -25.06 9.01 1.09
C ILE A 395 -25.29 7.98 -0.01
N ASN A 396 -26.24 7.05 0.16
CA ASN A 396 -26.57 6.07 -0.87
C ASN A 396 -27.17 6.65 -2.18
N ASN A 397 -27.69 7.87 -2.12
CA ASN A 397 -28.32 8.57 -3.26
C ASN A 397 -27.35 9.56 -3.93
N LEU A 398 -26.11 9.66 -3.45
CA LEU A 398 -25.10 10.43 -4.15
C LEU A 398 -24.86 9.83 -5.54
N PRO A 399 -24.72 10.67 -6.57
CA PRO A 399 -24.41 10.19 -7.91
C PRO A 399 -23.11 9.39 -7.86
N SER A 400 -23.12 8.19 -8.44
CA SER A 400 -21.92 7.35 -8.56
C SER A 400 -21.39 7.38 -9.98
N ARG A 401 -22.26 7.14 -10.95
CA ARG A 401 -21.95 7.14 -12.38
C ARG A 401 -23.04 7.84 -13.17
N LEU A 402 -22.64 8.46 -14.28
CA LEU A 402 -23.54 9.21 -15.15
C LEU A 402 -23.41 8.73 -16.59
N SER A 403 -24.52 8.83 -17.32
CA SER A 403 -24.55 8.71 -18.77
C SER A 403 -24.72 10.10 -19.38
N VAL A 404 -23.85 10.50 -20.30
CA VAL A 404 -23.89 11.79 -20.98
C VAL A 404 -23.77 11.63 -22.49
N ARG A 405 -24.12 12.67 -23.24
CA ARG A 405 -23.91 12.71 -24.69
C ARG A 405 -23.38 14.07 -25.14
N GLY A 406 -22.64 14.08 -26.24
CA GLY A 406 -22.06 15.29 -26.81
C GLY A 406 -21.25 14.99 -28.07
N SER A 407 -20.49 15.99 -28.54
CA SER A 407 -19.52 15.85 -29.62
C SER A 407 -18.09 15.97 -29.11
N ILE A 408 -17.20 15.14 -29.62
CA ILE A 408 -15.75 15.33 -29.51
C ILE A 408 -15.25 15.94 -30.83
N ASP A 409 -14.83 17.20 -30.79
CA ASP A 409 -14.48 17.96 -32.00
C ASP A 409 -13.02 17.73 -32.49
N ASN A 410 -12.13 17.24 -31.61
CA ASN A 410 -10.68 17.10 -31.84
C ASN A 410 -10.21 15.65 -31.64
N ILE A 411 -8.93 15.40 -31.89
CA ILE A 411 -8.22 14.15 -31.54
C ILE A 411 -8.03 14.11 -30.01
N TRP A 412 -8.06 12.90 -29.44
CA TRP A 412 -7.58 12.65 -28.08
C TRP A 412 -6.11 13.06 -27.92
N HIS A 413 -5.77 13.67 -26.79
CA HIS A 413 -4.40 14.11 -26.50
C HIS A 413 -3.82 13.35 -25.32
N ASP A 414 -2.56 12.96 -25.42
CA ASP A 414 -1.79 12.43 -24.28
C ASP A 414 -1.26 13.58 -23.43
N MET A 415 -1.50 13.54 -22.12
CA MET A 415 -0.95 14.51 -21.16
C MET A 415 -0.73 13.90 -19.79
N GLU A 416 0.08 14.56 -18.97
CA GLU A 416 0.34 14.15 -17.59
C GLU A 416 -0.76 14.66 -16.64
N ASN A 417 -1.43 13.76 -15.91
CA ASN A 417 -2.45 14.13 -14.92
C ASN A 417 -1.83 14.68 -13.61
N SER A 418 -2.67 15.04 -12.63
CA SER A 418 -2.17 15.59 -11.35
C SER A 418 -1.35 14.63 -10.48
N TYR A 419 -1.29 13.35 -10.85
CA TYR A 419 -0.48 12.32 -10.19
C TYR A 419 0.84 12.03 -10.93
N GLY A 420 1.09 12.71 -12.04
CA GLY A 420 2.28 12.51 -12.84
C GLY A 420 2.18 11.38 -13.87
N GLU A 421 0.96 11.01 -14.27
CA GLU A 421 0.70 9.85 -15.11
C GLU A 421 0.25 10.29 -16.50
N LEU A 422 0.80 9.67 -17.55
CA LEU A 422 0.33 9.89 -18.91
C LEU A 422 -1.09 9.32 -19.06
N VAL A 423 -2.03 10.16 -19.46
CA VAL A 423 -3.45 9.87 -19.69
C VAL A 423 -3.92 10.43 -21.02
N ARG A 424 -4.92 9.79 -21.64
CA ARG A 424 -5.60 10.34 -22.81
C ARG A 424 -6.77 11.22 -22.39
N VAL A 425 -6.86 12.39 -23.00
CA VAL A 425 -7.83 13.41 -22.62
C VAL A 425 -8.47 14.03 -23.85
N ALA A 426 -9.78 14.25 -23.80
CA ALA A 426 -10.53 14.94 -24.84
C ALA A 426 -11.52 15.95 -24.25
N THR A 427 -12.09 16.79 -25.12
CA THR A 427 -13.16 17.74 -24.74
C THR A 427 -14.48 17.24 -25.30
N LEU A 428 -15.46 16.99 -24.43
CA LEU A 428 -16.84 16.68 -24.80
C LEU A 428 -17.68 17.97 -24.79
N LYS A 429 -18.41 18.22 -25.87
CA LYS A 429 -19.24 19.42 -26.03
C LYS A 429 -20.70 19.08 -26.22
N ALA A 430 -21.58 19.87 -25.62
CA ALA A 430 -23.02 19.83 -25.91
C ALA A 430 -23.58 21.25 -25.83
N GLY A 431 -24.00 21.79 -26.99
CA GLY A 431 -24.32 23.20 -27.13
C GLY A 431 -23.13 24.08 -26.72
N ASN A 432 -23.34 24.99 -25.77
CA ASN A 432 -22.30 25.90 -25.27
C ASN A 432 -21.46 25.30 -24.11
N THR A 433 -21.84 24.13 -23.58
CA THR A 433 -21.13 23.52 -22.46
C THR A 433 -19.99 22.65 -22.96
N ARG A 434 -18.83 22.76 -22.31
CA ARG A 434 -17.64 21.95 -22.58
C ARG A 434 -17.15 21.35 -21.28
N ILE A 435 -16.88 20.06 -21.28
CA ILE A 435 -16.24 19.37 -20.16
C ILE A 435 -15.07 18.56 -20.68
N THR A 436 -14.12 18.26 -19.79
CA THR A 436 -13.00 17.39 -20.12
C THR A 436 -13.35 15.95 -19.76
N ILE A 437 -12.95 15.00 -20.61
CA ILE A 437 -13.06 13.57 -20.37
C ILE A 437 -11.66 12.96 -20.39
N GLU A 438 -11.36 12.10 -19.42
CA GLU A 438 -10.03 11.51 -19.22
C GLU A 438 -10.14 9.98 -19.20
N GLU A 439 -9.40 9.31 -20.07
CA GLU A 439 -9.17 7.87 -20.00
C GLU A 439 -8.25 7.58 -18.81
N THR A 440 -8.81 6.94 -17.79
CA THR A 440 -8.10 6.58 -16.56
C THR A 440 -7.53 5.17 -16.56
N GLU A 441 -7.93 4.37 -17.55
CA GLU A 441 -7.47 3.01 -17.78
C GLU A 441 -7.23 2.83 -19.27
N GLU A 442 -6.02 2.40 -19.64
CA GLU A 442 -5.66 2.21 -21.04
C GLU A 442 -6.54 1.16 -21.72
N GLY A 443 -7.03 1.48 -22.92
CA GLY A 443 -7.83 0.58 -23.74
C GLY A 443 -9.34 0.72 -23.52
N VAL A 444 -9.78 1.62 -22.64
CA VAL A 444 -11.20 2.00 -22.52
C VAL A 444 -11.64 2.77 -23.75
N VAL A 445 -10.76 3.60 -24.29
CA VAL A 445 -11.02 4.44 -25.46
C VAL A 445 -10.14 4.01 -26.61
N ASN A 446 -10.77 3.70 -27.76
CA ASN A 446 -10.07 3.72 -29.04
C ASN A 446 -10.18 5.14 -29.64
N PRO A 447 -9.12 5.95 -29.60
CA PRO A 447 -9.20 7.36 -29.98
C PRO A 447 -9.48 7.57 -31.47
N GLU A 448 -9.19 6.59 -32.33
CA GLU A 448 -9.47 6.66 -33.77
C GLU A 448 -10.95 6.48 -34.09
N ASN A 449 -11.68 5.74 -33.25
CA ASN A 449 -13.09 5.38 -33.48
C ASN A 449 -14.08 6.32 -32.78
N TRP A 450 -13.63 7.10 -31.78
CA TRP A 450 -14.51 7.88 -30.92
C TRP A 450 -14.26 9.39 -31.07
N ILE A 451 -14.66 9.91 -32.24
CA ILE A 451 -14.69 11.33 -32.62
C ILE A 451 -16.09 11.67 -33.15
N GLY A 452 -16.54 12.91 -33.01
CA GLY A 452 -17.89 13.33 -33.44
C GLY A 452 -18.95 13.07 -32.36
N GLU A 453 -20.19 12.85 -32.76
CA GLU A 453 -21.31 12.66 -31.84
C GLU A 453 -21.24 11.30 -31.13
N ILE A 454 -21.16 11.32 -29.81
CA ILE A 454 -21.03 10.11 -28.98
C ILE A 454 -21.94 10.14 -27.76
N GLY A 455 -22.32 8.95 -27.30
CA GLY A 455 -22.83 8.70 -25.96
C GLY A 455 -21.74 8.09 -25.07
N ILE A 456 -21.71 8.48 -23.80
CA ILE A 456 -20.82 7.90 -22.79
C ILE A 456 -21.71 7.40 -21.66
N ILE A 457 -21.71 6.10 -21.42
CA ILE A 457 -22.50 5.43 -20.38
C ILE A 457 -21.59 5.04 -19.22
N ASN A 458 -22.09 5.17 -17.99
CA ASN A 458 -21.42 4.75 -16.76
C ASN A 458 -20.06 5.43 -16.50
N ALA A 459 -19.89 6.69 -16.90
CA ALA A 459 -18.69 7.45 -16.57
C ALA A 459 -18.68 7.91 -15.11
N ASN A 460 -17.50 7.96 -14.50
CA ASN A 460 -17.34 8.56 -13.17
C ASN A 460 -17.32 10.09 -13.32
N PRO A 461 -18.22 10.81 -12.65
CA PRO A 461 -18.12 12.27 -12.59
C PRO A 461 -16.93 12.70 -11.74
N GLY A 462 -16.66 14.00 -11.73
CA GLY A 462 -15.65 14.59 -10.88
C GLY A 462 -15.44 16.05 -11.17
N ILE A 463 -14.52 16.65 -10.43
CA ILE A 463 -14.07 18.01 -10.66
C ILE A 463 -12.57 18.02 -10.87
N PHE A 464 -12.15 18.75 -11.91
CA PHE A 464 -10.76 19.09 -12.13
C PHE A 464 -10.62 20.61 -12.21
N ARG A 465 -9.86 21.20 -11.27
CA ARG A 465 -9.62 22.65 -11.19
C ARG A 465 -10.90 23.51 -11.24
N GLY A 466 -11.97 23.04 -10.58
CA GLY A 466 -13.25 23.75 -10.49
C GLY A 466 -14.21 23.55 -11.67
N THR A 467 -13.85 22.70 -12.64
CA THR A 467 -14.69 22.38 -13.81
C THR A 467 -15.15 20.93 -13.76
N PRO A 468 -16.41 20.61 -14.16
CA PRO A 468 -16.85 19.23 -14.30
C PRO A 468 -15.93 18.40 -15.19
N HIS A 469 -15.66 17.18 -14.76
CA HIS A 469 -14.79 16.22 -15.40
C HIS A 469 -15.46 14.85 -15.45
N LEU A 470 -15.20 14.06 -16.50
CA LEU A 470 -15.58 12.65 -16.52
C LEU A 470 -14.36 11.77 -16.65
N PHE A 471 -14.24 10.78 -15.76
CA PHE A 471 -13.21 9.78 -15.80
C PHE A 471 -13.76 8.48 -16.39
N LEU A 472 -13.07 7.97 -17.41
CA LEU A 472 -13.47 6.79 -18.17
C LEU A 472 -12.62 5.60 -17.71
N ASP A 473 -13.29 4.55 -17.24
CA ASP A 473 -12.67 3.31 -16.75
C ASP A 473 -13.27 2.08 -17.46
N SER A 474 -12.82 0.88 -17.10
CA SER A 474 -13.30 -0.39 -17.70
C SER A 474 -14.81 -0.64 -17.59
N LYS A 475 -15.56 0.11 -16.77
CA LYS A 475 -17.02 0.03 -16.69
C LYS A 475 -17.71 1.08 -17.56
N THR A 476 -16.97 2.07 -18.06
CA THR A 476 -17.46 3.08 -19.00
C THR A 476 -17.63 2.47 -20.38
N LYS A 477 -18.75 2.79 -21.04
CA LYS A 477 -18.98 2.41 -22.44
C LYS A 477 -19.16 3.65 -23.29
N LEU A 478 -18.39 3.74 -24.37
CA LEU A 478 -18.64 4.69 -25.43
C LEU A 478 -19.58 4.02 -26.43
N VAL A 479 -20.63 4.74 -26.82
CA VAL A 479 -21.71 4.23 -27.65
C VAL A 479 -22.11 5.26 -28.70
N ASN A 480 -22.91 4.82 -29.67
CA ASN A 480 -23.46 5.72 -30.67
C ASN A 480 -24.42 6.72 -30.02
N TYR A 481 -24.40 7.96 -30.51
CA TYR A 481 -25.20 9.07 -29.95
C TYR A 481 -26.72 8.80 -29.88
N HIS A 482 -27.23 7.92 -30.76
CA HIS A 482 -28.65 7.62 -30.89
C HIS A 482 -29.16 6.51 -29.96
N ASP A 483 -28.29 5.92 -29.14
CA ASP A 483 -28.70 4.88 -28.21
C ASP A 483 -29.67 5.45 -27.16
N ASN A 484 -30.68 4.65 -26.81
CA ASN A 484 -31.75 5.08 -25.90
C ASN A 484 -31.32 4.90 -24.45
N GLU A 485 -30.80 5.97 -23.86
CA GLU A 485 -30.34 6.02 -22.47
C GLU A 485 -30.85 7.27 -21.75
N ASN A 486 -30.81 7.23 -20.41
CA ASN A 486 -31.13 8.41 -19.61
C ASN A 486 -29.93 9.38 -19.58
N TRP A 487 -29.89 10.30 -20.55
CA TRP A 487 -28.78 11.23 -20.73
C TRP A 487 -28.83 12.41 -19.75
N THR A 488 -27.82 12.50 -18.89
CA THR A 488 -27.53 13.70 -18.10
C THR A 488 -26.98 14.81 -19.00
N ARG A 489 -27.56 16.01 -18.90
CA ARG A 489 -27.06 17.19 -19.63
C ARG A 489 -25.72 17.63 -19.03
N LEU A 490 -24.73 17.94 -19.87
CA LEU A 490 -23.38 18.33 -19.40
C LEU A 490 -23.40 19.49 -18.39
N GLY A 491 -24.25 20.50 -18.60
CA GLY A 491 -24.39 21.65 -17.70
C GLY A 491 -25.11 21.36 -16.38
N LEU A 492 -25.67 20.15 -16.21
CA LEU A 492 -26.38 19.70 -15.01
C LEU A 492 -25.62 18.58 -14.27
N ILE A 493 -24.37 18.29 -14.66
CA ILE A 493 -23.53 17.33 -13.93
C ILE A 493 -23.38 17.83 -12.49
N PRO A 494 -23.78 17.04 -11.48
CA PRO A 494 -23.63 17.41 -10.09
C PRO A 494 -22.16 17.61 -9.74
N THR A 495 -21.84 18.79 -9.23
CA THR A 495 -20.47 19.17 -8.82
C THR A 495 -20.36 19.30 -7.30
N ARG A 496 -21.48 19.40 -6.60
CA ARG A 496 -21.51 19.58 -5.15
C ARG A 496 -22.62 18.76 -4.54
N ALA A 497 -22.41 18.34 -3.30
CA ALA A 497 -23.43 17.72 -2.47
C ALA A 497 -23.39 18.31 -1.07
N SER A 498 -24.56 18.30 -0.42
CA SER A 498 -24.66 18.45 1.01
C SER A 498 -25.08 17.11 1.61
N VAL A 499 -24.35 16.65 2.63
CA VAL A 499 -24.59 15.36 3.30
C VAL A 499 -24.52 15.55 4.82
N SER A 500 -25.18 14.67 5.56
CA SER A 500 -25.09 14.61 7.02
C SER A 500 -24.64 13.22 7.45
N GLY A 501 -23.95 13.11 8.57
CA GLY A 501 -23.40 11.84 9.03
C GLY A 501 -22.73 11.91 10.39
N GLN A 502 -22.50 10.74 10.98
CA GLN A 502 -21.60 10.54 12.11
C GLN A 502 -20.21 10.16 11.61
N VAL A 503 -19.16 10.73 12.21
CA VAL A 503 -17.76 10.38 11.93
C VAL A 503 -17.45 8.99 12.47
N VAL A 504 -17.16 8.04 11.57
CA VAL A 504 -16.90 6.62 11.93
C VAL A 504 -15.47 6.16 11.69
N SER A 505 -14.69 6.94 10.94
CA SER A 505 -13.28 6.69 10.69
C SER A 505 -12.58 8.00 10.36
N MET A 506 -11.28 8.05 10.62
CA MET A 506 -10.44 9.18 10.24
C MET A 506 -9.03 8.74 9.88
N GLY A 507 -8.37 9.57 9.09
CA GLY A 507 -7.00 9.36 8.66
C GLY A 507 -6.28 10.66 8.37
N LYS A 508 -4.96 10.60 8.45
CA LYS A 508 -4.06 11.67 8.04
C LYS A 508 -2.90 11.04 7.31
N ASN A 509 -2.60 11.56 6.12
CA ASN A 509 -1.42 11.16 5.35
C ASN A 509 -0.67 12.41 4.91
N GLN A 510 0.62 12.24 4.68
CA GLN A 510 1.48 13.27 4.12
C GLN A 510 2.58 12.64 3.27
N GLY A 511 3.21 13.43 2.43
CA GLY A 511 4.33 12.99 1.63
C GLY A 511 4.88 14.10 0.75
N ILE A 512 5.75 13.72 -0.17
CA ILE A 512 6.32 14.59 -1.19
C ILE A 512 5.91 14.05 -2.56
N SER A 513 5.44 14.90 -3.46
CA SER A 513 5.10 14.50 -4.83
C SER A 513 6.35 14.40 -5.72
N ASN A 514 6.22 13.80 -6.91
CA ASN A 514 7.33 13.61 -7.85
C ASN A 514 8.04 14.91 -8.23
N ASN A 515 7.33 16.05 -8.18
CA ASN A 515 7.88 17.39 -8.41
C ASN A 515 8.47 18.07 -7.15
N GLY A 516 8.69 17.31 -6.06
CA GLY A 516 9.30 17.78 -4.83
C GLY A 516 8.39 18.58 -3.89
N ARG A 517 7.09 18.72 -4.20
CA ARG A 517 6.17 19.50 -3.34
C ARG A 517 5.62 18.66 -2.19
N PRO A 518 5.66 19.15 -0.94
CA PRO A 518 5.01 18.48 0.17
C PRO A 518 3.49 18.54 0.00
N TRP A 519 2.81 17.46 0.34
CA TRP A 519 1.36 17.39 0.38
C TRP A 519 0.90 16.79 1.71
N THR A 520 -0.25 17.24 2.18
CA THR A 520 -0.92 16.67 3.36
C THR A 520 -2.40 16.51 3.04
N ILE A 521 -2.98 15.43 3.54
CA ILE A 521 -4.41 15.15 3.47
C ILE A 521 -4.88 14.70 4.85
N ARG A 522 -6.02 15.24 5.27
CA ARG A 522 -6.81 14.69 6.37
C ARG A 522 -8.12 14.20 5.78
N SER A 523 -8.56 13.00 6.16
CA SER A 523 -9.87 12.50 5.79
C SER A 523 -10.64 11.99 6.99
N ILE A 524 -11.97 12.07 6.88
CA ILE A 524 -12.93 11.45 7.77
C ILE A 524 -13.90 10.63 6.93
N HIS A 525 -14.58 9.68 7.54
CA HIS A 525 -15.68 8.96 6.91
C HIS A 525 -16.97 9.25 7.66
N LEU A 526 -18.00 9.66 6.92
CA LEU A 526 -19.34 9.88 7.46
C LEU A 526 -20.23 8.68 7.18
N TRP A 527 -21.02 8.31 8.18
CA TRP A 527 -22.04 7.27 8.13
C TRP A 527 -23.41 7.88 8.44
N ASP A 528 -24.40 7.65 7.59
CA ASP A 528 -25.74 8.22 7.71
C ASP A 528 -26.86 7.17 7.86
N GLY A 529 -26.50 5.89 8.00
CA GLY A 529 -27.44 4.77 8.04
C GLY A 529 -27.69 4.13 6.68
N THR A 530 -27.42 4.84 5.59
CA THR A 530 -27.66 4.39 4.22
C THR A 530 -26.37 4.07 3.49
N GLY A 531 -25.28 4.77 3.80
CA GLY A 531 -23.97 4.55 3.21
C GLY A 531 -22.85 5.29 3.93
N VAL A 532 -21.62 5.02 3.50
CA VAL A 532 -20.41 5.66 4.02
C VAL A 532 -19.72 6.47 2.92
N ILE A 533 -19.34 7.70 3.21
CA ILE A 533 -18.56 8.54 2.28
C ILE A 533 -17.29 9.09 2.93
N GLU A 534 -16.19 9.11 2.17
CA GLU A 534 -14.96 9.80 2.58
C GLU A 534 -15.11 11.31 2.33
N ILE A 535 -14.82 12.11 3.35
CA ILE A 535 -14.65 13.56 3.26
C ILE A 535 -13.16 13.86 3.40
N ALA A 536 -12.56 14.53 2.42
CA ALA A 536 -11.12 14.79 2.35
C ALA A 536 -10.80 16.28 2.28
N ALA A 537 -9.83 16.72 3.09
CA ALA A 537 -9.28 18.06 3.04
C ALA A 537 -7.78 18.02 2.72
N PHE A 538 -7.38 18.74 1.66
CA PHE A 538 -6.02 18.80 1.17
C PHE A 538 -5.35 20.13 1.54
N GLY A 539 -4.09 20.07 1.99
CA GLY A 539 -3.25 21.24 2.19
C GLY A 539 -3.94 22.37 2.98
N SER A 540 -4.03 23.55 2.39
CA SER A 540 -4.60 24.75 3.01
C SER A 540 -6.13 24.73 3.17
N ASN A 541 -6.84 23.77 2.56
CA ASN A 541 -8.30 23.63 2.75
C ASN A 541 -8.66 22.96 4.10
N ARG A 542 -7.66 22.58 4.90
CA ARG A 542 -7.82 22.02 6.24
C ARG A 542 -8.17 23.13 7.25
N SER A 543 -9.45 23.46 7.36
CA SER A 543 -9.94 24.44 8.33
C SER A 543 -9.74 23.94 9.78
N ARG A 544 -9.63 24.87 10.75
CA ARG A 544 -9.55 24.49 12.18
C ARG A 544 -10.75 23.64 12.62
N ALA A 545 -11.93 23.93 12.08
CA ALA A 545 -13.14 23.15 12.34
C ALA A 545 -13.03 21.70 11.85
N PHE A 546 -12.50 21.48 10.63
CA PHE A 546 -12.25 20.12 10.14
C PHE A 546 -11.17 19.42 10.96
N GLU A 547 -10.17 20.18 11.43
CA GLU A 547 -9.09 19.65 12.27
C GLU A 547 -9.53 19.25 13.69
N SER A 548 -10.61 19.83 14.21
CA SER A 548 -11.13 19.50 15.53
C SER A 548 -12.08 18.30 15.56
N LEU A 549 -12.48 17.75 14.41
CA LEU A 549 -13.42 16.64 14.33
C LEU A 549 -12.85 15.34 14.92
N ASN A 550 -13.68 14.65 15.70
CA ASN A 550 -13.40 13.39 16.38
C ASN A 550 -14.32 12.26 15.90
N ILE A 551 -13.94 11.01 16.18
CA ILE A 551 -14.84 9.87 15.99
C ILE A 551 -16.08 10.08 16.87
N GLY A 552 -17.26 9.91 16.27
CA GLY A 552 -18.54 10.06 16.94
C GLY A 552 -19.21 11.42 16.74
N ASP A 553 -18.47 12.44 16.27
CA ASP A 553 -19.06 13.74 15.94
C ASP A 553 -20.13 13.58 14.86
N LYS A 554 -21.24 14.30 15.01
CA LYS A 554 -22.34 14.36 14.05
C LYS A 554 -22.29 15.72 13.36
N LEU A 555 -22.34 15.75 12.03
CA LEU A 555 -22.24 17.00 11.29
C LEU A 555 -22.94 16.95 9.96
N ILE A 556 -23.25 18.16 9.47
CA ILE A 556 -23.64 18.44 8.10
C ILE A 556 -22.44 19.06 7.37
N VAL A 557 -22.14 18.51 6.20
CA VAL A 557 -21.17 19.07 5.24
C VAL A 557 -21.98 19.72 4.13
N HIS A 558 -22.01 21.05 4.09
CA HIS A 558 -22.73 21.80 3.07
C HIS A 558 -21.84 22.13 1.87
N HIS A 559 -22.37 21.96 0.67
CA HIS A 559 -21.72 22.36 -0.59
C HIS A 559 -20.31 21.79 -0.77
N GLY A 560 -20.09 20.57 -0.28
CA GLY A 560 -18.85 19.84 -0.50
C GLY A 560 -18.67 19.50 -1.98
N GLU A 561 -17.43 19.57 -2.46
CA GLU A 561 -17.11 19.28 -3.86
C GLU A 561 -17.16 17.77 -4.12
N LEU A 562 -17.98 17.33 -5.06
CA LEU A 562 -18.06 15.91 -5.41
C LEU A 562 -16.81 15.49 -6.19
N GLY A 563 -16.06 14.58 -5.60
CA GLY A 563 -14.90 13.92 -6.18
C GLY A 563 -15.10 12.41 -6.20
N TRP A 564 -14.24 11.71 -6.93
CA TRP A 564 -14.27 10.26 -7.02
C TRP A 564 -12.88 9.72 -6.77
N ARG A 565 -12.83 8.66 -5.97
CA ARG A 565 -11.60 7.97 -5.65
C ARG A 565 -11.84 6.47 -5.84
N GLU A 566 -11.18 5.89 -6.84
CA GLU A 566 -11.19 4.44 -7.09
C GLU A 566 -12.60 3.87 -7.26
N GLY A 567 -13.46 4.60 -7.99
CA GLY A 567 -14.86 4.25 -8.24
C GLY A 567 -15.81 4.51 -7.06
N THR A 568 -15.35 5.11 -5.96
CA THR A 568 -16.24 5.50 -4.85
C THR A 568 -16.38 7.01 -4.80
N PRO A 569 -17.61 7.54 -4.62
CA PRO A 569 -17.82 8.95 -4.33
C PRO A 569 -17.05 9.41 -3.10
N GLN A 570 -16.52 10.62 -3.18
CA GLN A 570 -15.79 11.33 -2.15
C GLN A 570 -16.28 12.77 -2.12
N ILE A 571 -16.28 13.41 -0.96
CA ILE A 571 -16.47 14.86 -0.87
C ILE A 571 -15.14 15.52 -0.53
N GLN A 572 -14.75 16.51 -1.32
CA GLN A 572 -13.55 17.30 -1.09
C GLN A 572 -13.92 18.64 -0.45
N ILE A 573 -13.21 19.00 0.61
CA ILE A 573 -13.36 20.29 1.26
C ILE A 573 -12.68 21.35 0.40
N ASN A 574 -13.43 22.40 0.05
CA ASN A 574 -12.93 23.60 -0.61
C ASN A 574 -13.33 24.86 0.18
N LYS A 575 -13.07 26.04 -0.39
CA LYS A 575 -13.35 27.33 0.28
C LYS A 575 -14.84 27.61 0.48
N GLN A 576 -15.71 26.97 -0.28
CA GLN A 576 -17.16 27.13 -0.23
C GLN A 576 -17.84 26.08 0.65
N THR A 577 -17.09 25.08 1.12
CA THR A 577 -17.63 24.05 2.00
C THR A 577 -17.83 24.58 3.42
N ILE A 578 -19.02 24.36 3.98
CA ILE A 578 -19.35 24.73 5.36
C ILE A 578 -19.56 23.45 6.17
N LEU A 579 -18.99 23.42 7.37
CA LEU A 579 -19.15 22.31 8.32
C LEU A 579 -20.01 22.79 9.48
N GLU A 580 -21.11 22.10 9.74
CA GLU A 580 -22.05 22.40 10.82
C GLU A 580 -22.13 21.19 11.75
N LEU A 581 -21.67 21.34 12.99
CA LEU A 581 -21.82 20.29 14.00
C LEU A 581 -23.28 20.23 14.47
N ILE A 582 -23.82 19.02 14.52
CA ILE A 582 -25.15 18.77 15.08
C ILE A 582 -24.97 18.61 16.58
N GLU A 583 -25.47 19.58 17.36
CA GLU A 583 -25.45 19.48 18.82
C GLU A 583 -26.27 18.26 19.26
N ASN A 584 -25.68 17.43 20.12
CA ASN A 584 -26.46 16.42 20.83
C ASN A 584 -27.38 17.16 21.79
N ASN A 585 -28.67 17.27 21.47
CA ASN A 585 -29.69 17.49 22.49
C ASN A 585 -29.60 16.33 23.48
N SER A 586 -28.82 16.52 24.54
CA SER A 586 -28.61 15.57 25.63
C SER A 586 -29.64 15.81 26.71
#